data_AF-A0A3D2U8L2-F1
#
_entry.id   AF-A0A3D2U8L2-F1
#
_cell.length_a   1.000
_cell.length_b   1.000
_cell.length_c   1.000
_cell.angle_alpha   90.00
_cell.angle_beta   90.00
_cell.angle_gamma   90.00
#
_symmetry.space_group_name_H-M   'P 1'
#
loop_
_entity.id
_entity.type
_entity.pdbx_description
1 polymer ?
#
loop_
_entity_poly.entity_id
_entity_poly.type
_entity_poly.pdbx_seq_one_letter_code
_entity_poly.pdbx_strand_id
1 'polypeptide(L)'
;MAYVGSFTWALGRRRIGTVCIVLITALALVLLVQSARTASSTSLPMSLMVVASELSTALLLGAAMVSMLLGHWYLTATGMPLAPLKRLNLVLGVATLLRIALAIIGFVLIGGLPESDHQRLLLSLRWLAGLVSPLVVVVMVSRILKYRNTQSATGVLYVGVVLILTGELTATLLAHELSIPV
;
A
#
# COMPACT_ATOMS: atom_id res chain seq x y z
N MET A 1 12.18 -2.58 -15.89
CA MET A 1 11.15 -3.56 -16.36
C MET A 1 9.76 -2.95 -16.51
N ALA A 2 9.25 -2.20 -15.53
CA ALA A 2 7.94 -1.55 -15.63
C ALA A 2 7.80 -0.57 -16.82
N TYR A 3 8.82 0.26 -17.09
CA TYR A 3 8.83 1.19 -18.23
C TYR A 3 8.75 0.46 -19.59
N VAL A 4 9.56 -0.59 -19.76
CA VAL A 4 9.59 -1.41 -20.98
C VAL A 4 8.28 -2.17 -21.18
N GLY A 5 7.69 -2.69 -20.10
CA GLY A 5 6.36 -3.33 -20.14
C GLY A 5 5.25 -2.36 -20.55
N SER A 6 5.25 -1.14 -20.00
CA SER A 6 4.29 -0.10 -20.36
C SER A 6 4.42 0.33 -21.83
N PHE A 7 5.66 0.49 -22.31
CA PHE A 7 5.93 0.90 -23.70
C PHE A 7 5.54 -0.20 -24.71
N THR A 8 5.85 -1.46 -24.40
CA THR A 8 5.51 -2.61 -25.26
C THR A 8 4.01 -2.91 -25.28
N TRP A 9 3.30 -2.62 -24.19
CA TRP A 9 1.85 -2.72 -24.14
C TRP A 9 1.17 -1.59 -24.92
N ALA A 10 1.71 -0.35 -24.85
CA ALA A 10 1.27 0.77 -25.69
C ALA A 10 1.47 0.50 -27.20
N LEU A 11 2.50 -0.28 -27.57
CA LEU A 11 2.75 -0.75 -28.93
C LEU A 11 1.85 -1.92 -29.37
N GLY A 12 0.83 -2.30 -28.60
CA GLY A 12 -0.13 -3.36 -28.93
C GLY A 12 0.41 -4.80 -28.78
N ARG A 13 1.67 -4.98 -28.34
CA ARG A 13 2.31 -6.29 -28.18
C ARG A 13 1.98 -6.89 -26.81
N ARG A 14 0.70 -7.29 -26.64
CA ARG A 14 0.11 -7.80 -25.39
C ARG A 14 0.94 -8.89 -24.70
N ARG A 15 1.54 -9.82 -25.47
CA ARG A 15 2.34 -10.93 -24.92
C ARG A 15 3.59 -10.46 -24.16
N ILE A 16 4.26 -9.42 -24.62
CA ILE A 16 5.49 -8.91 -23.99
C ILE A 16 5.16 -8.16 -22.69
N GLY A 17 4.07 -7.40 -22.69
CA GLY A 17 3.54 -6.78 -21.48
C GLY A 17 3.20 -7.81 -20.40
N THR A 18 2.53 -8.92 -20.76
CA THR A 18 2.25 -10.02 -19.83
C THR A 18 3.51 -10.65 -19.27
N VAL A 19 4.53 -10.89 -20.10
CA VAL A 19 5.83 -11.43 -19.64
C VAL A 19 6.50 -10.49 -18.63
N CYS A 20 6.50 -9.18 -18.88
CA CYS A 20 7.04 -8.21 -17.92
C CYS A 20 6.27 -8.21 -16.59
N ILE A 21 4.95 -8.34 -16.61
CA ILE A 21 4.14 -8.46 -15.39
C ILE A 21 4.51 -9.73 -14.63
N VAL A 22 4.60 -10.88 -15.32
CA VAL A 22 4.98 -12.16 -14.72
C VAL A 22 6.36 -12.08 -14.07
N LEU A 23 7.35 -11.47 -14.75
CA LEU A 23 8.69 -11.28 -14.20
C LEU A 23 8.70 -10.40 -12.96
N ILE A 24 7.92 -9.31 -12.95
CA ILE A 24 7.79 -8.43 -11.77
C ILE A 24 7.13 -9.19 -10.61
N THR A 25 6.07 -9.96 -10.88
CA THR A 25 5.41 -10.76 -9.84
C THR A 25 6.32 -11.88 -9.31
N ALA A 26 7.11 -12.52 -10.17
CA ALA A 26 8.07 -13.54 -9.77
C ALA A 26 9.19 -12.94 -8.92
N LEU A 27 9.72 -11.78 -9.30
CA LEU A 27 10.72 -11.07 -8.49
C LEU A 27 10.16 -10.66 -7.13
N ALA A 28 8.93 -10.15 -7.08
CA ALA A 28 8.26 -9.81 -5.82
C ALA A 28 8.06 -11.05 -4.93
N LEU A 29 7.68 -12.19 -5.52
CA LEU A 29 7.57 -13.46 -4.79
C LEU A 29 8.92 -13.90 -4.22
N VAL A 30 10.01 -13.80 -5.00
CA VAL A 30 11.36 -14.15 -4.55
C VAL A 30 11.79 -13.29 -3.36
N LEU A 31 11.57 -11.98 -3.43
CA LEU A 31 11.90 -11.06 -2.33
C LEU A 31 11.07 -11.36 -1.07
N LEU A 32 9.79 -11.68 -1.23
CA LEU A 32 8.92 -12.06 -0.11
C LEU A 32 9.35 -13.39 0.53
N VAL A 33 9.75 -14.38 -0.26
CA VAL A 33 10.31 -15.65 0.25
C VAL A 33 11.66 -15.41 0.94
N GLN A 34 12.48 -14.50 0.43
CA GLN A 34 13.76 -14.16 1.06
C GLN A 34 13.55 -13.48 2.42
N SER A 35 12.59 -12.55 2.53
CA SER A 35 12.17 -11.92 3.78
C SER A 35 11.67 -12.95 4.81
N ALA A 36 10.86 -13.92 4.36
CA ALA A 36 10.39 -15.01 5.21
C ALA A 36 11.54 -15.88 5.73
N ARG A 37 12.58 -16.11 4.92
CA ARG A 37 13.77 -16.87 5.31
C ARG A 37 14.64 -16.12 6.31
N THR A 38 14.80 -14.80 6.18
CA THR A 38 15.52 -14.02 7.20
C THR A 38 14.77 -13.97 8.54
N ALA A 39 13.44 -14.01 8.52
CA ALA A 39 12.61 -14.07 9.73
C ALA A 39 12.60 -15.46 10.40
N SER A 40 13.08 -16.51 9.73
CA SER A 40 13.04 -17.91 10.21
C SER A 40 13.98 -18.21 11.39
N SER A 41 14.81 -17.25 11.80
CA SER A 41 15.51 -17.26 13.10
C SER A 41 14.58 -16.95 14.29
N THR A 42 13.30 -16.67 14.02
CA THR A 42 12.26 -16.30 15.00
C THR A 42 11.14 -17.36 15.01
N SER A 43 10.31 -17.38 16.05
CA SER A 43 9.18 -18.32 16.19
C SER A 43 8.23 -18.32 14.98
N LEU A 44 7.64 -19.49 14.64
CA LEU A 44 6.67 -19.67 13.54
C LEU A 44 5.54 -18.61 13.47
N PRO A 45 4.89 -18.18 14.58
CA PRO A 45 3.86 -17.15 14.51
C PRO A 45 4.41 -15.78 14.09
N MET A 46 5.66 -15.46 14.45
CA MET A 46 6.27 -14.17 14.12
C MET A 46 6.65 -14.08 12.65
N SER A 47 7.16 -15.17 12.06
CA SER A 47 7.49 -15.20 10.62
C SER A 47 6.24 -15.06 9.73
N LEU A 48 5.12 -15.70 10.10
CA LEU A 48 3.84 -15.52 9.43
C LEU A 48 3.34 -14.07 9.52
N MET A 49 3.50 -13.43 10.68
CA MET A 49 3.11 -12.03 10.87
C MET A 49 3.94 -11.07 10.00
N VAL A 50 5.25 -11.29 9.89
CA VAL A 50 6.13 -10.49 9.01
C VAL A 50 5.69 -10.63 7.56
N VAL A 51 5.47 -11.84 7.07
CA VAL A 51 5.02 -12.08 5.69
C VAL A 51 3.66 -11.46 5.42
N ALA A 52 2.72 -11.56 6.37
CA ALA A 52 1.41 -10.93 6.26
C ALA A 52 1.51 -9.39 6.24
N SER A 53 2.39 -8.82 7.06
CA SER A 53 2.67 -7.37 7.12
C SER A 53 3.20 -6.86 5.79
N GLU A 54 4.24 -7.49 5.24
CA GLU A 54 4.84 -7.17 3.95
C GLU A 54 3.84 -7.28 2.80
N LEU A 55 3.04 -8.36 2.78
CA LEU A 55 2.03 -8.55 1.75
C LEU A 55 0.93 -7.48 1.84
N SER A 56 0.53 -7.10 3.05
CA SER A 56 -0.45 -6.03 3.26
C SER A 56 0.08 -4.67 2.81
N THR A 57 1.35 -4.35 3.08
CA THR A 57 2.00 -3.12 2.59
C THR A 57 2.05 -3.09 1.07
N ALA A 58 2.46 -4.20 0.44
CA ALA A 58 2.52 -4.32 -1.01
C ALA A 58 1.12 -4.16 -1.64
N LEU A 59 0.10 -4.78 -1.05
CA LEU A 59 -1.29 -4.66 -1.50
C LEU A 59 -1.79 -3.22 -1.40
N LEU A 60 -1.54 -2.56 -0.27
CA LEU A 60 -2.02 -1.22 0.01
C LEU A 60 -1.36 -0.18 -0.91
N LEU A 61 -0.03 -0.21 -1.03
CA LEU A 61 0.72 0.66 -1.95
C LEU A 61 0.34 0.39 -3.41
N GLY A 62 0.21 -0.89 -3.79
CA GLY A 62 -0.22 -1.29 -5.13
C GLY A 62 -1.63 -0.78 -5.46
N ALA A 63 -2.59 -0.96 -4.55
CA ALA A 63 -3.95 -0.46 -4.72
C ALA A 63 -3.99 1.07 -4.83
N ALA A 64 -3.23 1.77 -3.99
CA ALA A 64 -3.14 3.23 -4.02
C ALA A 64 -2.56 3.73 -5.36
N MET A 65 -1.47 3.13 -5.84
CA MET A 65 -0.86 3.48 -7.13
C MET A 65 -1.77 3.18 -8.32
N VAL A 66 -2.39 2.01 -8.36
CA VAL A 66 -3.31 1.67 -9.46
C VAL A 66 -4.53 2.59 -9.45
N SER A 67 -5.06 2.93 -8.27
CA SER A 67 -6.17 3.89 -8.14
C SER A 67 -5.76 5.29 -8.62
N MET A 68 -4.58 5.77 -8.25
CA MET A 68 -4.04 7.06 -8.68
C MET A 68 -3.80 7.10 -10.20
N LEU A 69 -3.14 6.09 -10.76
CA LEU A 69 -2.88 5.98 -12.20
C LEU A 69 -4.18 5.93 -12.99
N LEU A 70 -5.14 5.10 -12.56
CA LEU A 70 -6.46 5.06 -13.19
C LEU A 70 -7.13 6.43 -13.10
N GLY A 71 -7.06 7.07 -11.93
CA GLY A 71 -7.52 8.43 -11.75
C GLY A 71 -7.02 9.40 -12.82
N HIS A 72 -5.71 9.41 -13.07
CA HIS A 72 -5.11 10.28 -14.08
C HIS A 72 -5.67 10.03 -15.50
N TRP A 73 -5.94 8.77 -15.86
CA TRP A 73 -6.61 8.44 -17.13
C TRP A 73 -8.05 8.96 -17.23
N TYR A 74 -8.77 9.13 -16.10
CA TYR A 74 -10.10 9.75 -16.09
C TYR A 74 -10.06 11.27 -16.30
N LEU A 75 -8.91 11.91 -16.07
CA LEU A 75 -8.72 13.34 -16.37
C LEU A 75 -8.60 13.58 -17.87
N THR A 76 -7.95 12.67 -18.60
CA THR A 76 -7.71 12.79 -20.04
C THR A 76 -8.85 12.21 -20.88
N ALA A 77 -9.60 11.23 -20.36
CA ALA A 77 -10.75 10.63 -21.04
C ALA A 77 -11.98 10.56 -20.12
N THR A 78 -12.76 11.65 -20.12
CA THR A 78 -13.90 11.90 -19.21
C THR A 78 -15.15 11.03 -19.47
N GLY A 79 -15.15 10.19 -20.52
CA GLY A 79 -16.27 9.33 -20.90
C GLY A 79 -16.30 7.94 -20.24
N MET A 80 -15.33 7.60 -19.38
CA MET A 80 -15.22 6.24 -18.82
C MET A 80 -16.23 5.97 -17.68
N PRO A 81 -16.73 4.72 -17.55
CA PRO A 81 -17.69 4.37 -16.51
C PRO A 81 -17.04 4.41 -15.12
N LEU A 82 -17.61 5.09 -14.13
CA LEU A 82 -17.04 5.22 -12.76
C LEU A 82 -16.89 3.90 -11.97
N ALA A 83 -17.37 2.78 -12.49
CA ALA A 83 -17.40 1.50 -11.77
C ALA A 83 -16.00 0.95 -11.40
N PRO A 84 -14.97 0.97 -12.28
CA PRO A 84 -13.63 0.49 -11.94
C PRO A 84 -12.97 1.33 -10.85
N LEU A 85 -13.14 2.66 -10.88
CA LEU A 85 -12.58 3.56 -9.86
C LEU A 85 -13.22 3.32 -8.49
N LYS A 86 -14.54 3.08 -8.43
CA LYS A 86 -15.22 2.69 -7.18
C LYS A 86 -14.73 1.34 -6.65
N ARG A 87 -14.51 0.36 -7.53
CA ARG A 87 -13.97 -0.96 -7.15
C ARG A 87 -12.55 -0.85 -6.58
N LEU A 88 -11.68 -0.07 -7.21
CA LEU A 88 -10.32 0.15 -6.71
C LEU A 88 -10.32 0.89 -5.37
N ASN A 89 -11.19 1.89 -5.20
CA ASN A 89 -11.32 2.56 -3.91
C ASN A 89 -11.79 1.61 -2.79
N LEU A 90 -12.66 0.66 -3.11
CA LEU A 90 -13.06 -0.40 -2.17
C LEU A 90 -11.88 -1.31 -1.84
N VAL A 91 -11.12 -1.77 -2.84
CA VAL A 91 -9.90 -2.57 -2.64
C VAL A 91 -8.89 -1.84 -1.75
N LEU A 92 -8.68 -0.53 -1.99
CA LEU A 92 -7.84 0.31 -1.13
C LEU A 92 -8.37 0.36 0.31
N GLY A 93 -9.68 0.48 0.50
CA GLY A 93 -10.33 0.43 1.81
C GLY A 93 -10.10 -0.90 2.54
N VAL A 94 -10.28 -2.02 1.85
CA VAL A 94 -10.04 -3.37 2.41
C VAL A 94 -8.57 -3.56 2.76
N ALA A 95 -7.65 -3.16 1.87
CA ALA A 95 -6.22 -3.21 2.14
C ALA A 95 -5.82 -2.35 3.35
N THR A 96 -6.43 -1.18 3.50
CA THR A 96 -6.24 -0.29 4.65
C THR A 96 -6.72 -0.95 5.95
N LEU A 97 -7.91 -1.54 5.94
CA LEU A 97 -8.43 -2.24 7.12
C LEU A 97 -7.58 -3.44 7.52
N LEU A 98 -7.11 -4.22 6.54
CA LEU A 98 -6.18 -5.32 6.77
C LEU A 98 -4.87 -4.81 7.41
N ARG A 99 -4.34 -3.69 6.91
CA ARG A 99 -3.13 -3.06 7.45
C ARG A 99 -3.31 -2.58 8.89
N ILE A 100 -4.46 -1.97 9.19
CA ILE A 100 -4.83 -1.56 10.55
C ILE A 100 -4.90 -2.76 11.50
N ALA A 101 -5.56 -3.84 11.08
CA ALA A 101 -5.67 -5.05 11.90
C ALA A 101 -4.28 -5.63 12.22
N LEU A 102 -3.40 -5.75 11.22
CA LEU A 102 -2.04 -6.26 11.41
C LEU A 102 -1.19 -5.34 12.30
N ALA A 103 -1.32 -4.02 12.16
CA ALA A 103 -0.62 -3.06 13.01
C ALA A 103 -1.08 -3.13 14.48
N ILE A 104 -2.38 -3.32 14.73
CA ILE A 104 -2.92 -3.53 16.08
C ILE A 104 -2.38 -4.82 16.68
N ILE A 105 -2.38 -5.92 15.90
CA ILE A 105 -1.86 -7.21 16.36
C ILE A 105 -0.38 -7.11 16.71
N GLY A 106 0.43 -6.47 15.85
CA GLY A 106 1.85 -6.22 16.11
C GLY A 106 2.07 -5.39 17.38
N PHE A 107 1.28 -4.33 17.57
CA PHE A 107 1.35 -3.49 18.78
C PHE A 107 1.01 -4.25 20.06
N VAL A 108 -0.04 -5.08 20.04
CA VAL A 108 -0.44 -5.92 21.20
C VAL A 108 0.63 -6.96 21.53
N LEU A 109 1.27 -7.56 20.52
CA LEU A 109 2.34 -8.55 20.70
C LEU A 109 3.61 -7.97 21.31
N ILE A 110 3.94 -6.72 21.00
CA ILE A 110 5.10 -6.02 21.58
C ILE A 110 4.86 -5.68 23.05
N GLY A 111 3.59 -5.52 23.46
CA GLY A 111 3.19 -5.47 24.87
C GLY A 111 3.69 -4.26 25.66
N GLY A 112 4.20 -3.21 25.00
CA GLY A 112 4.74 -2.02 25.65
C GLY A 112 4.81 -0.81 24.74
N LEU A 113 4.66 0.39 25.34
CA LEU A 113 4.94 1.64 24.64
C LEU A 113 6.47 1.85 24.59
N PRO A 114 7.00 2.43 23.51
CA PRO A 114 8.42 2.76 23.46
C PRO A 114 8.80 3.72 24.61
N GLU A 115 9.91 3.43 25.27
CA GLU A 115 10.41 4.22 26.41
C GLU A 115 10.95 5.58 25.96
N SER A 116 11.38 5.73 24.71
CA SER A 116 11.94 6.98 24.19
C SER A 116 10.91 7.89 23.51
N ASP A 117 11.03 9.20 23.73
CA ASP A 117 10.16 10.21 23.10
C ASP A 117 10.26 10.21 21.56
N HIS A 118 11.45 9.90 21.02
CA HIS A 118 11.66 9.79 19.58
C HIS A 118 10.83 8.65 18.96
N GLN A 119 10.82 7.47 19.59
CA GLN A 119 10.06 6.33 19.11
C GLN A 119 8.55 6.55 19.24
N ARG A 120 8.09 7.29 20.27
CA ARG A 120 6.68 7.71 20.39
C ARG A 120 6.27 8.64 19.26
N LEU A 121 7.14 9.59 18.90
CA LEU A 121 6.91 10.48 17.76
C LEU A 121 6.79 9.67 16.46
N LEU A 122 7.73 8.77 16.18
CA LEU A 122 7.71 7.91 15.00
C LEU A 122 6.49 6.99 14.96
N LEU A 123 6.09 6.42 16.10
CA LEU A 123 4.88 5.62 16.20
C LEU A 123 3.64 6.48 15.89
N SER A 124 3.55 7.70 16.45
CA SER A 124 2.43 8.60 16.18
C SER A 124 2.36 8.99 14.69
N LEU A 125 3.51 9.25 14.07
CA LEU A 125 3.60 9.56 12.65
C LEU A 125 3.17 8.38 11.79
N ARG A 126 3.57 7.15 12.15
CA ARG A 126 3.12 5.93 11.48
C ARG A 126 1.61 5.76 11.57
N TRP A 127 1.02 5.93 12.75
CA TRP A 127 -0.43 5.81 12.93
C TRP A 127 -1.20 6.88 12.16
N LEU A 128 -0.77 8.14 12.23
CA LEU A 128 -1.45 9.23 11.54
C LEU A 128 -1.26 9.17 10.02
N ALA A 129 -0.02 9.06 9.55
CA ALA A 129 0.30 9.09 8.13
C ALA A 129 0.02 7.75 7.44
N GLY A 130 0.28 6.61 8.07
CA GLY A 130 0.17 5.29 7.44
C GLY A 130 -1.17 4.60 7.60
N LEU A 131 -1.92 4.87 8.68
CA LEU A 131 -3.13 4.12 9.03
C LEU A 131 -4.41 4.96 9.02
N VAL A 132 -4.37 6.17 9.58
CA VAL A 132 -5.52 7.09 9.56
C VAL A 132 -5.69 7.72 8.18
N SER A 133 -4.60 8.17 7.57
CA SER A 133 -4.66 8.85 6.28
C SER A 133 -5.34 8.05 5.16
N PRO A 134 -5.07 6.74 4.96
CA PRO A 134 -5.64 6.00 3.84
C PRO A 134 -7.14 5.77 4.06
N LEU A 135 -7.57 5.64 5.33
CA LEU A 135 -8.97 5.54 5.69
C LEU A 135 -9.72 6.83 5.33
N VAL A 136 -9.14 7.98 5.68
CA VAL A 136 -9.68 9.31 5.33
C VAL A 136 -9.78 9.45 3.82
N VAL A 137 -8.72 9.09 3.08
CA VAL A 137 -8.68 9.11 1.62
C VAL A 137 -9.80 8.26 1.01
N VAL A 138 -9.97 7.02 1.46
CA VAL A 138 -11.00 6.11 0.95
C VAL A 138 -12.40 6.68 1.17
N VAL A 139 -12.66 7.29 2.32
CA VAL A 139 -13.94 7.93 2.63
C VAL A 139 -14.15 9.17 1.77
N MET A 140 -13.15 10.05 1.68
CA MET A 140 -13.23 11.27 0.87
C MET A 140 -13.46 10.95 -0.60
N VAL A 141 -12.68 10.01 -1.17
CA VAL A 141 -12.85 9.57 -2.56
C VAL A 141 -14.24 8.98 -2.77
N SER A 142 -14.74 8.15 -1.86
CA SER A 142 -16.12 7.61 -1.94
C SER A 142 -17.17 8.73 -2.00
N ARG A 143 -17.02 9.78 -1.18
CA ARG A 143 -17.91 10.93 -1.17
C ARG A 143 -17.81 11.74 -2.46
N ILE A 144 -16.60 12.01 -2.94
CA ILE A 144 -16.36 12.80 -4.16
C ILE A 144 -16.91 12.07 -5.40
N LEU A 145 -16.73 10.76 -5.48
CA LEU A 145 -17.25 9.94 -6.57
C LEU A 145 -18.78 9.89 -6.62
N LYS A 146 -19.48 10.19 -5.51
CA LYS A 146 -20.95 10.35 -5.51
C LYS A 146 -21.38 11.56 -6.35
N TYR A 147 -20.60 12.63 -6.37
CA TYR A 147 -20.84 13.84 -7.15
C TYR A 147 -20.22 13.79 -8.55
N ARG A 148 -19.69 12.63 -8.97
CA ARG A 148 -19.04 12.41 -10.29
C ARG A 148 -17.85 13.35 -10.58
N ASN A 149 -17.27 13.99 -9.56
CA ASN A 149 -16.13 14.87 -9.73
C ASN A 149 -14.82 14.07 -9.70
N THR A 150 -14.42 13.53 -10.85
CA THR A 150 -13.22 12.69 -10.96
C THR A 150 -11.94 13.47 -10.70
N GLN A 151 -11.86 14.73 -11.15
CA GLN A 151 -10.66 15.57 -10.98
C GLN A 151 -10.30 15.84 -9.52
N SER A 152 -11.31 16.08 -8.67
CA SER A 152 -11.07 16.22 -7.24
C SER A 152 -10.67 14.88 -6.61
N ALA A 153 -11.31 13.77 -7.01
CA ALA A 153 -11.01 12.45 -6.49
C ALA A 153 -9.56 12.03 -6.77
N THR A 154 -9.03 12.37 -7.95
CA THR A 154 -7.64 12.08 -8.31
C THR A 154 -6.64 12.84 -7.45
N GLY A 155 -6.90 14.11 -7.13
CA GLY A 155 -6.02 14.90 -6.26
C GLY A 155 -5.91 14.28 -4.88
N VAL A 156 -7.04 13.82 -4.32
CA VAL A 156 -7.08 13.14 -3.02
C VAL A 156 -6.34 11.80 -3.04
N LEU A 157 -6.44 11.02 -4.12
CA LEU A 157 -5.67 9.77 -4.28
C LEU A 157 -4.16 10.03 -4.34
N TYR A 158 -3.73 11.13 -4.95
CA TYR A 158 -2.31 11.52 -5.01
C TYR A 158 -1.76 11.82 -3.62
N VAL A 159 -2.51 12.60 -2.83
CA VAL A 159 -2.17 12.89 -1.43
C VAL A 159 -2.15 11.59 -0.61
N GLY A 160 -3.12 10.71 -0.81
CA GLY A 160 -3.18 9.41 -0.14
C GLY A 160 -1.94 8.56 -0.41
N VAL A 161 -1.49 8.47 -1.65
CA VAL A 161 -0.25 7.78 -2.02
C VAL A 161 0.97 8.31 -1.25
N VAL A 162 1.13 9.64 -1.19
CA VAL A 162 2.27 10.26 -0.48
C VAL A 162 2.22 9.98 1.02
N LEU A 163 1.04 10.06 1.63
CA LEU A 163 0.87 9.81 3.06
C LEU A 163 1.11 8.34 3.40
N ILE A 164 0.60 7.41 2.58
CA ILE A 164 0.87 5.98 2.71
C ILE A 164 2.37 5.71 2.64
N LEU A 165 3.06 6.23 1.60
CA LEU A 165 4.50 6.05 1.46
C LEU A 165 5.26 6.58 2.68
N THR A 166 4.88 7.76 3.16
CA THR A 166 5.48 8.37 4.36
C THR A 166 5.27 7.48 5.59
N GLY A 167 4.06 6.95 5.77
CA GLY A 167 3.74 6.04 6.88
C GLY A 167 4.49 4.72 6.84
N GLU A 168 4.61 4.09 5.66
CA GLU A 168 5.34 2.83 5.48
C GLU A 168 6.86 3.03 5.59
N LEU A 169 7.41 4.15 5.14
CA LEU A 169 8.83 4.46 5.38
C LEU A 169 9.11 4.68 6.87
N THR A 170 8.21 5.39 7.57
CA THR A 170 8.31 5.57 9.02
C THR A 170 8.22 4.23 9.74
N ALA A 171 7.37 3.32 9.26
CA ALA A 171 7.24 1.96 9.76
C ALA A 171 8.56 1.16 9.64
N THR A 172 9.21 1.20 8.48
CA THR A 172 10.49 0.52 8.25
C THR A 172 11.61 1.12 9.12
N LEU A 173 11.67 2.44 9.25
CA LEU A 173 12.63 3.11 10.13
C LEU A 173 12.45 2.68 11.58
N LEU A 174 11.21 2.66 12.06
CA LEU A 174 10.90 2.24 13.43
C LEU A 174 11.25 0.76 13.67
N ALA A 175 11.00 -0.11 12.69
CA ALA A 175 11.38 -1.52 12.76
C ALA A 175 12.91 -1.71 12.81
N HIS A 176 13.67 -0.87 12.09
CA HIS A 176 15.13 -0.89 12.13
C HIS A 176 15.68 -0.39 13.47
N GLU A 177 15.06 0.61 14.10
CA GLU A 177 15.51 1.13 15.40
C GLU A 177 15.20 0.17 16.57
N LEU A 178 14.01 -0.43 16.60
CA LEU A 178 13.64 -1.31 17.72
C LEU A 178 14.11 -2.76 17.55
N SER A 179 14.66 -3.15 16.39
CA SER A 179 14.99 -4.56 16.07
C SER A 179 13.79 -5.54 16.19
N ILE A 180 12.56 -5.02 16.15
CA ILE A 180 11.30 -5.78 16.17
C ILE A 180 10.43 -5.30 15.01
N PRO A 181 9.81 -6.23 14.25
CA PRO A 181 8.92 -5.86 13.16
C PRO A 181 7.61 -5.29 13.73
N VAL A 182 7.44 -3.98 13.58
CA VAL A 182 6.19 -3.24 13.83
C VAL A 182 5.41 -3.07 12.54
#